data_AF-A0A2M8P290-F1
#
_entry.id   AF-A0A2M8P290-F1
#
_cell.length_a   1.000
_cell.length_b   1.000
_cell.length_c   1.000
_cell.angle_alpha   90.00
_cell.angle_beta   90.00
_cell.angle_gamma   90.00
#
_symmetry.space_group_name_H-M   'P 1'
#
loop_
_entity.id
_entity.type
_entity.pdbx_description
1 polymer ?
#
loop_
_entity_poly.entity_id
_entity_poly.type
_entity_poly.pdbx_seq_one_letter_code
_entity_poly.pdbx_strand_id
1 'polypeptide(L)'
;MSNGYHLLKMLYDEVEISTNYNLSDEQKKYVQIVLENAESHKAVLTALITSLTKKVETPEQDIRYHKIEFEGGYSARGYDTEFITPFMRDYFPRFAMAESGWLTRSIEQPHPFTKDFTGRIRNSVVKEAFLAILHDIQVQFKNPHDYLRAILLGLKQLQSQTVTIILPQKLQFTVNHVLTMLEAHFNYPYKTSGASRLPVLALYAVYQVLMKLPRYTDKQLVSLKKQTTADIKSKSIGDIEILDVQGRFFEALEIKHGKLIDVGMVQIAYEKIRAYPITRYYILTTKTPNTYQIDDIEALCQRILSEHGCEIIINGVIPTLKYYLRLIPDIGEFLSRYSAVLQDEFASGSIKMLHIQQWFKLLNE
;
A
#
# COMPACT_ATOMS: atom_id res chain seq x y z
N MET A 1 3.98 -2.29 -34.62
CA MET A 1 2.67 -2.43 -33.94
C MET A 1 2.86 -2.00 -32.50
N SER A 2 2.07 -1.04 -32.03
CA SER A 2 2.08 -0.61 -30.62
C SER A 2 1.57 -1.78 -29.77
N ASN A 3 2.32 -2.22 -28.76
CA ASN A 3 1.83 -3.20 -27.79
C ASN A 3 0.93 -2.50 -26.75
N GLY A 4 0.18 -3.27 -25.94
CA GLY A 4 -0.76 -2.72 -24.95
C GLY A 4 -0.15 -1.65 -24.02
N TYR A 5 1.11 -1.80 -23.62
CA TYR A 5 1.80 -0.81 -22.78
C TYR A 5 2.02 0.50 -23.53
N HIS A 6 2.52 0.45 -24.77
CA HIS A 6 2.77 1.65 -25.56
C HIS A 6 1.46 2.38 -25.89
N LEU A 7 0.37 1.66 -26.17
CA LEU A 7 -0.97 2.24 -26.35
C LEU A 7 -1.43 2.99 -25.09
N LEU A 8 -1.32 2.37 -23.92
CA LEU A 8 -1.69 3.00 -22.65
C LEU A 8 -0.82 4.23 -22.36
N LYS A 9 0.48 4.17 -22.66
CA LYS A 9 1.39 5.30 -22.49
C LYS A 9 1.03 6.46 -23.41
N MET A 10 0.76 6.20 -24.70
CA MET A 10 0.28 7.22 -25.62
C MET A 10 -0.99 7.89 -25.09
N LEU A 11 -1.98 7.08 -24.68
CA LEU A 11 -3.24 7.61 -24.13
C LEU A 11 -3.04 8.40 -22.83
N TYR A 12 -2.14 7.95 -21.96
CA TYR A 12 -1.80 8.64 -20.72
C TYR A 12 -1.24 10.04 -20.98
N ASP A 13 -0.40 10.19 -22.00
CA ASP A 13 0.19 11.47 -22.43
C ASP A 13 -0.86 12.33 -23.14
N GLU A 14 -1.70 11.74 -23.99
CA GLU A 14 -2.78 12.46 -24.67
C GLU A 14 -3.78 13.09 -23.71
N VAL A 15 -4.15 12.39 -22.63
CA VAL A 15 -5.11 12.94 -21.64
C VAL A 15 -4.51 14.06 -20.77
N GLU A 16 -3.18 14.29 -20.80
CA GLU A 16 -2.58 15.51 -20.23
C GLU A 16 -2.87 16.74 -21.09
N ILE A 17 -2.98 16.54 -22.40
CA ILE A 17 -3.10 17.62 -23.38
C ILE A 17 -4.58 17.89 -23.69
N SER A 18 -5.40 16.83 -23.77
CA SER A 18 -6.81 16.92 -24.14
C SER A 18 -7.70 16.03 -23.26
N THR A 19 -8.60 16.67 -22.53
CA THR A 19 -9.55 16.00 -21.63
C THR A 19 -10.84 15.56 -22.33
N ASN A 20 -10.93 15.71 -23.66
CA ASN A 20 -12.13 15.37 -24.41
C ASN A 20 -12.28 13.86 -24.59
N TYR A 21 -13.50 13.37 -24.32
CA TYR A 21 -14.00 12.03 -24.64
C TYR A 21 -15.50 12.13 -24.87
N ASN A 22 -16.04 11.28 -25.74
CA ASN A 22 -17.45 11.31 -26.13
C ASN A 22 -18.27 10.26 -25.39
N LEU A 23 -18.57 10.53 -24.11
CA LEU A 23 -19.43 9.69 -23.28
C LEU A 23 -20.73 10.44 -22.90
N SER A 24 -21.85 9.72 -22.93
CA SER A 24 -23.12 10.23 -22.37
C SER A 24 -23.02 10.34 -20.84
N ASP A 25 -23.98 11.03 -20.21
CA ASP A 25 -23.98 11.20 -18.76
C ASP A 25 -24.15 9.87 -18.01
N GLU A 26 -24.89 8.93 -18.58
CA GLU A 26 -25.02 7.57 -18.04
C GLU A 26 -23.67 6.82 -18.10
N GLN A 27 -22.95 6.93 -19.22
CA GLN A 27 -21.66 6.28 -19.40
C GLN A 27 -20.58 6.88 -18.48
N LYS A 28 -20.60 8.21 -18.32
CA LYS A 28 -19.75 8.91 -17.33
C LYS A 28 -20.04 8.41 -15.91
N LYS A 29 -21.30 8.18 -15.56
CA LYS A 29 -21.67 7.63 -14.25
C LYS A 29 -21.08 6.24 -14.03
N TYR A 30 -21.09 5.36 -15.03
CA TYR A 30 -20.43 4.05 -14.92
C TYR A 30 -18.93 4.18 -14.67
N VAL A 31 -18.25 5.05 -15.43
CA VAL A 31 -16.81 5.33 -15.22
C VAL A 31 -16.56 5.90 -13.83
N GLN A 32 -17.37 6.85 -13.38
CA GLN A 32 -17.26 7.46 -12.06
C GLN A 32 -17.39 6.42 -10.93
N ILE A 33 -18.36 5.51 -11.01
CA ILE A 33 -18.54 4.43 -10.03
C ILE A 33 -17.27 3.58 -9.91
N VAL A 34 -16.65 3.22 -11.04
CA VAL A 34 -15.40 2.45 -11.05
C VAL A 34 -14.26 3.25 -10.42
N LEU A 35 -14.13 4.54 -10.75
CA LEU A 35 -13.07 5.41 -10.24
C LEU A 35 -13.19 5.66 -8.73
N GLU A 36 -14.38 5.94 -8.21
CA GLU A 36 -14.63 6.12 -6.77
C GLU A 36 -14.29 4.87 -5.96
N ASN A 37 -14.32 3.70 -6.59
CA ASN A 37 -14.02 2.41 -5.97
C ASN A 37 -12.66 1.84 -6.42
N ALA A 38 -11.85 2.57 -7.19
CA ALA A 38 -10.61 2.11 -7.80
C ALA A 38 -9.63 1.52 -6.77
N GLU A 39 -9.51 2.15 -5.61
CA GLU A 39 -8.57 1.73 -4.57
C GLU A 39 -9.03 0.48 -3.79
N SER A 40 -10.34 0.29 -3.65
CA SER A 40 -10.93 -0.87 -2.95
C SER A 40 -11.23 -2.05 -3.89
N HIS A 41 -11.32 -1.79 -5.20
CA HIS A 41 -11.64 -2.76 -6.25
C HIS A 41 -10.59 -2.75 -7.39
N LYS A 42 -9.31 -2.69 -7.01
CA LYS A 42 -8.16 -2.66 -7.94
C LYS A 42 -8.21 -3.76 -9.02
N ALA A 43 -8.67 -4.96 -8.65
CA ALA A 43 -8.82 -6.07 -9.58
C ALA A 43 -9.87 -5.80 -10.68
N VAL A 44 -11.00 -5.17 -10.33
CA VAL A 44 -12.05 -4.79 -11.31
C VAL A 44 -11.51 -3.70 -12.23
N LEU A 45 -10.86 -2.68 -11.68
CA LEU A 45 -10.22 -1.62 -12.47
C LEU A 45 -9.20 -2.20 -13.46
N THR A 46 -8.31 -3.07 -12.96
CA THR A 46 -7.26 -3.71 -13.78
C THR A 46 -7.88 -4.56 -14.90
N ALA A 47 -8.89 -5.39 -14.58
CA ALA A 47 -9.58 -6.21 -15.57
C ALA A 47 -10.31 -5.36 -16.63
N LEU A 48 -10.90 -4.23 -16.22
CA LEU A 48 -11.54 -3.28 -17.14
C LEU A 48 -10.51 -2.66 -18.08
N ILE A 49 -9.42 -2.08 -17.55
CA ILE A 49 -8.36 -1.48 -18.36
C ILE A 49 -7.76 -2.52 -19.32
N THR A 50 -7.53 -3.76 -18.86
CA THR A 50 -7.07 -4.88 -19.69
C THR A 50 -8.02 -5.11 -20.87
N SER A 51 -9.32 -5.23 -20.58
CA SER A 51 -10.35 -5.52 -21.58
C SER A 51 -10.47 -4.37 -22.60
N LEU A 52 -10.50 -3.12 -22.13
CA LEU A 52 -10.57 -1.94 -23.01
C LEU A 52 -9.34 -1.80 -23.91
N THR A 53 -8.15 -1.97 -23.34
CA THR A 53 -6.89 -1.91 -24.08
C THR A 53 -6.86 -2.99 -25.17
N LYS A 54 -7.27 -4.23 -24.82
CA LYS A 54 -7.34 -5.30 -25.81
C LYS A 54 -8.34 -5.01 -26.93
N LYS A 55 -9.48 -4.39 -26.63
CA LYS A 55 -10.45 -4.01 -27.67
C LYS A 55 -9.92 -2.95 -28.62
N VAL A 56 -9.19 -1.97 -28.10
CA VAL A 56 -8.58 -0.92 -28.93
C VAL A 56 -7.48 -1.52 -29.82
N GLU A 57 -6.66 -2.43 -29.29
CA GLU A 57 -5.61 -3.11 -30.05
C GLU A 57 -6.16 -4.11 -31.09
N THR A 58 -7.25 -4.82 -30.75
CA THR A 58 -7.86 -5.85 -31.59
C THR A 58 -9.38 -5.63 -31.64
N PRO A 59 -9.87 -4.77 -32.55
CA PRO A 59 -11.28 -4.36 -32.63
C PRO A 59 -12.27 -5.51 -32.78
N GLU A 60 -11.86 -6.64 -33.34
CA GLU A 60 -12.69 -7.82 -33.56
C GLU A 60 -12.82 -8.68 -32.30
N GLN A 61 -11.90 -8.57 -31.33
CA GLN A 61 -11.89 -9.38 -30.12
C GLN A 61 -13.15 -9.13 -29.30
N ASP A 62 -13.86 -10.20 -28.92
CA ASP A 62 -14.87 -10.10 -27.88
C ASP A 62 -14.23 -10.16 -26.49
N ILE A 63 -14.16 -9.00 -25.83
CA ILE A 63 -13.43 -8.82 -24.59
C ILE A 63 -14.13 -9.39 -23.36
N ARG A 64 -15.37 -9.88 -23.49
CA ARG A 64 -16.07 -10.60 -22.42
C ARG A 64 -15.52 -12.01 -22.23
N TYR A 65 -14.98 -12.60 -23.31
CA TYR A 65 -14.35 -13.92 -23.32
C TYR A 65 -12.87 -13.82 -22.98
N HIS A 66 -12.61 -13.56 -21.71
CA HIS A 66 -11.29 -13.20 -21.16
C HIS A 66 -10.35 -14.39 -20.88
N LYS A 67 -10.72 -15.59 -21.35
CA LYS A 67 -9.99 -16.85 -21.13
C LYS A 67 -9.81 -17.57 -22.44
N ILE A 68 -8.65 -18.20 -22.62
CA ILE A 68 -8.31 -18.98 -23.83
C ILE A 68 -9.21 -20.21 -24.00
N GLU A 69 -9.82 -20.67 -22.91
CA GLU A 69 -10.74 -21.80 -22.89
C GLU A 69 -12.12 -21.46 -23.47
N PHE A 70 -12.45 -20.18 -23.64
CA PHE A 70 -13.64 -19.78 -24.36
C PHE A 70 -13.39 -19.79 -25.87
N GLU A 71 -14.40 -20.18 -26.64
CA GLU A 71 -14.38 -20.01 -28.09
C GLU A 71 -14.22 -18.53 -28.44
N GLY A 72 -13.19 -18.20 -29.22
CA GLY A 72 -12.82 -16.82 -29.54
C GLY A 72 -12.25 -16.02 -28.36
N GLY A 73 -11.87 -16.67 -27.26
CA GLY A 73 -11.34 -16.00 -26.08
C GLY A 73 -9.85 -15.66 -26.19
N TYR A 74 -9.38 -14.79 -25.28
CA TYR A 74 -7.98 -14.35 -25.22
C TYR A 74 -7.38 -14.54 -23.84
N SER A 75 -6.05 -14.59 -23.74
CA SER A 75 -5.33 -14.71 -22.47
C SER A 75 -5.28 -13.37 -21.73
N ALA A 76 -6.38 -12.98 -21.07
CA ALA A 76 -6.45 -11.69 -20.40
C ALA A 76 -5.47 -11.55 -19.23
N ARG A 77 -5.23 -12.64 -18.48
CA ARG A 77 -4.22 -12.67 -17.42
C ARG A 77 -2.80 -12.48 -17.97
N GLY A 78 -2.46 -13.17 -19.07
CA GLY A 78 -1.15 -13.01 -19.71
C GLY A 78 -0.95 -11.58 -20.17
N TYR A 79 -1.94 -11.03 -20.87
CA TYR A 79 -1.93 -9.66 -21.36
C TYR A 79 -1.83 -8.61 -20.22
N ASP A 80 -2.55 -8.80 -19.11
CA ASP A 80 -2.44 -7.94 -17.93
C ASP A 80 -1.04 -7.98 -17.31
N THR A 81 -0.51 -9.17 -17.08
CA THR A 81 0.78 -9.36 -16.42
C THR A 81 1.92 -8.77 -17.25
N GLU A 82 1.80 -8.85 -18.58
CA GLU A 82 2.80 -8.34 -19.51
C GLU A 82 2.73 -6.81 -19.68
N PHE A 83 1.53 -6.23 -19.76
CA PHE A 83 1.37 -4.82 -20.17
C PHE A 83 0.64 -3.95 -19.16
N ILE A 84 -0.49 -4.41 -18.61
CA ILE A 84 -1.43 -3.55 -17.88
C ILE A 84 -0.97 -3.32 -16.45
N THR A 85 -0.69 -4.38 -15.69
CA THR A 85 -0.21 -4.22 -14.32
C THR A 85 1.13 -3.48 -14.26
N PRO A 86 2.14 -3.76 -15.12
CA PRO A 86 3.35 -2.94 -15.19
C PRO A 86 3.06 -1.45 -15.41
N PHE A 87 2.24 -1.10 -16.42
CA PHE A 87 1.83 0.28 -16.66
C PHE A 87 1.17 0.92 -15.43
N MET A 88 0.24 0.21 -14.78
CA MET A 88 -0.43 0.70 -13.58
C MET A 88 0.56 0.92 -12.43
N ARG A 89 1.60 0.10 -12.26
CA ARG A 89 2.63 0.32 -11.23
C ARG A 89 3.46 1.56 -11.50
N ASP A 90 3.81 1.80 -12.76
CA ASP A 90 4.67 2.91 -13.16
C ASP A 90 3.96 4.25 -13.04
N TYR A 91 2.69 4.32 -13.46
CA TYR A 91 1.96 5.59 -13.57
C TYR A 91 0.91 5.79 -12.47
N PHE A 92 0.33 4.71 -11.93
CA PHE A 92 -0.79 4.74 -10.98
C PHE A 92 -0.59 3.79 -9.77
N PRO A 93 0.56 3.82 -9.07
CA PRO A 93 0.94 2.80 -8.08
C PRO A 93 -0.11 2.61 -6.97
N ARG A 94 -0.79 3.68 -6.54
CA ARG A 94 -1.88 3.63 -5.57
C ARG A 94 -3.02 2.69 -5.98
N PHE A 95 -3.29 2.58 -7.28
CA PHE A 95 -4.39 1.82 -7.86
C PHE A 95 -3.93 0.48 -8.45
N ALA A 96 -2.62 0.23 -8.52
CA ALA A 96 -2.05 -0.98 -9.10
C ALA A 96 -2.25 -2.21 -8.21
N MET A 97 -2.39 -3.37 -8.87
CA MET A 97 -2.28 -4.69 -8.25
C MET A 97 -0.82 -5.04 -7.99
N ALA A 98 -0.56 -5.82 -6.93
CA ALA A 98 0.80 -6.31 -6.66
C ALA A 98 1.31 -7.21 -7.80
N GLU A 99 0.49 -8.17 -8.23
CA GLU A 99 0.83 -9.12 -9.29
C GLU A 99 -0.07 -9.00 -10.52
N SER A 100 -1.37 -9.28 -10.37
CA SER A 100 -2.36 -9.17 -11.45
C SER A 100 -3.77 -9.05 -10.88
N GLY A 101 -4.67 -8.36 -11.59
CA GLY A 101 -6.09 -8.30 -11.25
C GLY A 101 -6.80 -9.65 -11.39
N TRP A 102 -6.31 -10.49 -12.29
CA TRP A 102 -6.95 -11.74 -12.74
C TRP A 102 -6.71 -12.94 -11.83
N LEU A 103 -5.90 -12.80 -10.78
CA LEU A 103 -5.74 -13.80 -9.71
C LEU A 103 -6.84 -13.70 -8.64
N THR A 104 -7.71 -12.70 -8.74
CA THR A 104 -8.76 -12.48 -7.75
C THR A 104 -9.94 -13.41 -8.05
N ARG A 105 -10.41 -14.15 -7.05
CA ARG A 105 -11.53 -15.10 -7.17
C ARG A 105 -12.79 -14.52 -7.83
N SER A 106 -13.03 -13.21 -7.72
CA SER A 106 -14.19 -12.56 -8.34
C SER A 106 -14.06 -12.36 -9.86
N ILE A 107 -12.84 -12.27 -10.38
CA ILE A 107 -12.53 -11.98 -11.78
C ILE A 107 -12.11 -13.25 -12.53
N GLU A 108 -11.40 -14.17 -11.88
CA GLU A 108 -10.90 -15.42 -12.50
C GLU A 108 -11.99 -16.45 -12.84
N GLN A 109 -13.28 -16.15 -12.61
CA GLN A 109 -14.36 -17.12 -12.81
C GLN A 109 -14.44 -17.56 -14.28
N PRO A 110 -14.70 -18.85 -14.58
CA PRO A 110 -14.82 -19.35 -15.94
C PRO A 110 -16.19 -19.00 -16.56
N HIS A 111 -16.63 -17.76 -16.41
CA HIS A 111 -17.87 -17.23 -17.00
C HIS A 111 -17.58 -15.94 -17.77
N PRO A 112 -18.12 -15.75 -18.98
CA PRO A 112 -17.96 -14.49 -19.72
C PRO A 112 -18.46 -13.28 -18.93
N PHE A 113 -17.85 -12.11 -19.14
CA PHE A 113 -18.28 -10.85 -18.51
C PHE A 113 -19.49 -10.22 -19.21
N THR A 114 -20.56 -11.00 -19.34
CA THR A 114 -21.88 -10.56 -19.79
C THR A 114 -22.70 -10.01 -18.61
N LYS A 115 -23.85 -9.40 -18.86
CA LYS A 115 -24.70 -8.81 -17.78
C LYS A 115 -25.19 -9.83 -16.75
N ASP A 116 -25.24 -11.11 -17.12
CA ASP A 116 -25.60 -12.26 -16.28
C ASP A 116 -24.39 -12.90 -15.57
N PHE A 117 -23.19 -12.33 -15.67
CA PHE A 117 -21.98 -12.84 -15.02
C PHE A 117 -22.22 -13.12 -13.53
N THR A 118 -21.97 -14.36 -13.09
CA THR A 118 -22.30 -14.84 -11.74
C THR A 118 -21.22 -14.55 -10.69
N GLY A 119 -20.02 -14.14 -11.11
CA GLY A 119 -18.90 -13.87 -10.22
C GLY A 119 -19.22 -12.82 -9.15
N ARG A 120 -18.77 -13.08 -7.92
CA ARG A 120 -19.07 -12.26 -6.75
C ARG A 120 -18.08 -11.11 -6.59
N ILE A 121 -18.35 -10.00 -7.26
CA ILE A 121 -17.75 -8.69 -6.94
C ILE A 121 -18.52 -8.12 -5.74
N ARG A 122 -17.81 -7.77 -4.66
CA ARG A 122 -18.40 -7.44 -3.35
C ARG A 122 -19.41 -6.29 -3.40
N ASN A 123 -19.12 -5.26 -4.20
CA ASN A 123 -20.01 -4.12 -4.42
C ASN A 123 -20.81 -4.34 -5.71
N SER A 124 -22.13 -4.52 -5.60
CA SER A 124 -23.01 -4.76 -6.76
C SER A 124 -23.05 -3.57 -7.72
N VAL A 125 -22.99 -2.34 -7.20
CA VAL A 125 -22.98 -1.13 -8.04
C VAL A 125 -21.72 -1.08 -8.90
N VAL A 126 -20.57 -1.47 -8.34
CA VAL A 126 -19.30 -1.58 -9.10
C VAL A 126 -19.37 -2.70 -10.13
N LYS A 127 -19.96 -3.85 -9.78
CA LYS A 127 -20.17 -4.96 -10.72
C LYS A 127 -21.03 -4.52 -11.91
N GLU A 128 -22.15 -3.86 -11.64
CA GLU A 128 -23.09 -3.39 -12.66
C GLU A 128 -22.42 -2.39 -13.59
N ALA A 129 -21.70 -1.39 -13.05
CA ALA A 129 -20.96 -0.42 -13.85
C ALA A 129 -19.89 -1.10 -14.73
N PHE A 130 -19.12 -2.03 -14.16
CA PHE A 130 -18.12 -2.81 -14.90
C PHE A 130 -18.72 -3.58 -16.09
N LEU A 131 -19.79 -4.33 -15.85
CA LEU A 131 -20.47 -5.13 -16.88
C LEU A 131 -21.21 -4.24 -17.90
N ALA A 132 -21.75 -3.10 -17.47
CA ALA A 132 -22.39 -2.13 -18.34
C ALA A 132 -21.41 -1.55 -19.37
N ILE A 133 -20.21 -1.15 -18.93
CA ILE A 133 -19.16 -0.64 -19.83
C ILE A 133 -18.79 -1.70 -20.89
N LEU A 134 -18.56 -2.95 -20.47
CA LEU A 134 -18.24 -4.03 -21.42
C LEU A 134 -19.41 -4.29 -22.39
N HIS A 135 -20.64 -4.23 -21.91
CA HIS A 135 -21.84 -4.39 -22.74
C HIS A 135 -22.00 -3.25 -23.75
N ASP A 136 -21.77 -2.00 -23.35
CA ASP A 136 -21.84 -0.84 -24.24
C ASP A 136 -20.90 -0.99 -25.43
N ILE A 137 -19.70 -1.49 -25.19
CA ILE A 137 -18.69 -1.71 -26.22
C ILE A 137 -19.07 -2.89 -27.12
N GLN A 138 -19.52 -3.98 -26.51
CA GLN A 138 -19.67 -5.26 -27.21
C GLN A 138 -21.02 -5.47 -27.89
N VAL A 139 -22.06 -4.80 -27.40
CA VAL A 139 -23.43 -4.94 -27.91
C VAL A 139 -23.93 -3.64 -28.52
N GLN A 140 -23.55 -2.49 -27.95
CA GLN A 140 -23.97 -1.17 -28.46
C GLN A 140 -22.89 -0.48 -29.30
N PHE A 141 -21.78 -1.16 -29.59
CA PHE A 141 -20.68 -0.69 -30.43
C PHE A 141 -20.15 0.69 -30.03
N LYS A 142 -20.15 1.00 -28.73
CA LYS A 142 -19.57 2.23 -28.20
C LYS A 142 -18.05 2.17 -28.29
N ASN A 143 -17.43 3.34 -28.46
CA ASN A 143 -16.00 3.44 -28.66
C ASN A 143 -15.22 3.11 -27.37
N PRO A 144 -14.42 2.04 -27.32
CA PRO A 144 -13.64 1.67 -26.13
C PRO A 144 -12.58 2.73 -25.77
N HIS A 145 -12.10 3.49 -26.75
CA HIS A 145 -11.10 4.54 -26.57
C HIS A 145 -11.63 5.67 -25.65
N ASP A 146 -12.90 6.03 -25.77
CA ASP A 146 -13.52 7.08 -24.95
C ASP A 146 -13.61 6.67 -23.46
N TYR A 147 -13.98 5.42 -23.19
CA TYR A 147 -13.97 4.89 -21.81
C TYR A 147 -12.55 4.82 -21.24
N LEU A 148 -11.59 4.33 -22.03
CA LEU A 148 -10.21 4.19 -21.57
C LEU A 148 -9.58 5.56 -21.25
N ARG A 149 -9.80 6.57 -22.11
CA ARG A 149 -9.39 7.96 -21.85
C ARG A 149 -10.04 8.51 -20.58
N ALA A 150 -11.36 8.34 -20.43
CA ALA A 150 -12.08 8.83 -19.26
C ALA A 150 -11.57 8.21 -17.96
N ILE A 151 -11.26 6.90 -17.96
CA ILE A 151 -10.67 6.20 -16.81
C ILE A 151 -9.27 6.75 -16.51
N LEU A 152 -8.39 6.84 -17.52
CA LEU A 152 -7.02 7.33 -17.32
C LEU A 152 -7.00 8.78 -16.79
N LEU A 153 -7.83 9.65 -17.36
CA LEU A 153 -7.98 11.02 -16.88
C LEU A 153 -8.47 11.06 -15.42
N GLY A 154 -9.50 10.29 -15.10
CA GLY A 154 -10.04 10.21 -13.75
C GLY A 154 -9.02 9.69 -12.72
N LEU A 155 -8.21 8.70 -13.08
CA LEU A 155 -7.11 8.22 -12.23
C LEU A 155 -6.06 9.30 -11.98
N LYS A 156 -5.69 10.09 -13.00
CA LYS A 156 -4.75 11.23 -12.83
C LYS A 156 -5.33 12.28 -11.91
N GLN A 157 -6.60 12.63 -12.07
CA GLN A 157 -7.30 13.57 -11.18
C GLN A 157 -7.29 13.07 -9.74
N LEU A 158 -7.62 11.79 -9.51
CA LEU A 158 -7.55 11.21 -8.17
C LEU A 158 -6.11 11.24 -7.62
N GLN A 159 -5.10 10.95 -8.44
CA GLN A 159 -3.69 10.95 -7.99
C GLN A 159 -3.19 12.37 -7.65
N SER A 160 -3.68 13.39 -8.37
CA SER A 160 -3.40 14.79 -8.06
C SER A 160 -4.12 15.32 -6.82
N GLN A 161 -5.04 14.56 -6.21
CA GLN A 161 -5.61 14.92 -4.92
C GLN A 161 -4.52 14.79 -3.84
N THR A 162 -3.78 15.87 -3.65
CA THR A 162 -2.80 16.01 -2.57
C THR A 162 -3.46 16.68 -1.38
N VAL A 163 -3.44 16.02 -0.22
CA VAL A 163 -3.57 16.74 1.05
C VAL A 163 -2.15 17.11 1.47
N THR A 164 -1.75 18.34 1.15
CA THR A 164 -0.48 18.89 1.64
C THR A 164 -0.61 19.11 3.13
N ILE A 165 0.14 18.33 3.91
CA ILE A 165 0.24 18.54 5.36
C ILE A 165 1.18 19.72 5.55
N ILE A 166 0.62 20.90 5.82
CA ILE A 166 1.39 22.08 6.20
C ILE A 166 1.51 22.06 7.72
N LEU A 167 2.75 21.95 8.22
CA LEU A 167 2.99 22.06 9.64
C LEU A 167 2.84 23.52 10.10
N PRO A 168 2.26 23.76 11.29
CA PRO A 168 2.22 25.10 11.86
C PRO A 168 3.63 25.69 12.00
N GLN A 169 3.83 26.95 11.60
CA GLN A 169 5.16 27.62 11.63
C GLN A 169 5.77 27.76 13.04
N LYS A 170 4.96 27.67 14.11
CA LYS A 170 5.42 27.61 15.50
C LYS A 170 4.97 26.29 16.11
N LEU A 171 5.81 25.27 16.00
CA LEU A 171 5.59 23.98 16.65
C LEU A 171 5.88 24.12 18.16
N GLN A 172 4.86 24.42 18.96
CA GLN A 172 4.94 24.35 20.43
C GLN A 172 4.42 22.99 20.93
N PHE A 173 4.77 21.90 20.26
CA PHE A 173 4.38 20.57 20.70
C PHE A 173 5.36 20.04 21.75
N THR A 174 4.86 19.72 22.93
CA THR A 174 5.61 18.93 23.90
C THR A 174 5.66 17.46 23.46
N VAL A 175 6.64 16.69 23.96
CA VAL A 175 6.70 15.23 23.69
C VAL A 175 5.38 14.55 24.05
N ASN A 176 4.77 14.89 25.18
CA ASN A 176 3.50 14.29 25.60
C ASN A 176 2.36 14.62 24.63
N HIS A 177 2.29 15.87 24.13
CA HIS A 177 1.27 16.25 23.15
C HIS A 177 1.43 15.41 21.87
N VAL A 178 2.66 15.28 21.35
CA VAL A 178 2.92 14.42 20.18
C VAL A 178 2.50 12.97 20.41
N LEU A 179 2.80 12.40 21.58
CA LEU A 179 2.40 11.02 21.89
C LEU A 179 0.88 10.86 21.94
N THR A 180 0.15 11.82 22.51
CA THR A 180 -1.32 11.82 22.52
C THR A 180 -1.87 11.87 21.09
N MET A 181 -1.32 12.72 20.22
CA MET A 181 -1.72 12.78 18.81
C MET A 181 -1.46 11.44 18.10
N LEU A 182 -0.28 10.84 18.27
CA LEU A 182 0.05 9.56 17.64
C LEU A 182 -0.86 8.44 18.14
N GLU A 183 -1.14 8.38 19.45
CA GLU A 183 -2.04 7.38 20.02
C GLU A 183 -3.48 7.54 19.51
N ALA A 184 -3.97 8.77 19.42
CA ALA A 184 -5.27 9.07 18.80
C ALA A 184 -5.28 8.70 17.31
N HIS A 185 -4.19 8.95 16.60
CA HIS A 185 -4.06 8.64 15.17
C HIS A 185 -4.06 7.13 14.91
N PHE A 186 -3.36 6.34 15.72
CA PHE A 186 -3.26 4.89 15.56
C PHE A 186 -4.55 4.16 15.92
N ASN A 187 -5.28 4.65 16.94
CA ASN A 187 -6.46 3.99 17.47
C ASN A 187 -7.78 4.55 16.94
N TYR A 188 -7.73 5.50 16.00
CA TYR A 188 -8.92 6.01 15.34
C TYR A 188 -9.66 4.87 14.60
N PRO A 189 -11.00 4.77 14.71
CA PRO A 189 -11.78 3.68 14.11
C PRO A 189 -11.95 3.86 12.59
N TYR A 190 -10.86 3.72 11.84
CA TYR A 190 -10.88 3.83 10.38
C TYR A 190 -11.79 2.77 9.77
N LYS A 191 -12.71 3.21 8.90
CA LYS A 191 -13.54 2.32 8.07
C LYS A 191 -12.80 1.81 6.82
N THR A 192 -11.48 1.86 6.84
CA THR A 192 -10.62 1.49 5.71
C THR A 192 -9.38 0.75 6.18
N SER A 193 -8.73 0.03 5.26
CA SER A 193 -7.51 -0.73 5.56
C SER A 193 -6.28 0.17 5.61
N GLY A 194 -5.20 -0.30 6.26
CA GLY A 194 -3.91 0.40 6.32
C GLY A 194 -3.58 1.01 7.69
N ALA A 195 -4.54 1.12 8.61
CA ALA A 195 -4.32 1.67 9.96
C ALA A 195 -3.19 0.97 10.74
N SER A 196 -3.03 -0.34 10.58
CA SER A 196 -1.94 -1.11 11.21
C SER A 196 -0.54 -0.69 10.76
N ARG A 197 -0.41 0.07 9.67
CA ARG A 197 0.86 0.60 9.17
C ARG A 197 1.29 1.86 9.93
N LEU A 198 0.35 2.66 10.45
CA LEU A 198 0.66 3.96 11.09
C LEU A 198 1.71 3.88 12.22
N PRO A 199 1.66 2.88 13.13
CA PRO A 199 2.69 2.71 14.16
C PRO A 199 4.09 2.47 13.57
N VAL A 200 4.19 1.71 12.49
CA VAL A 200 5.44 1.46 11.76
C VAL A 200 5.98 2.77 11.18
N LEU A 201 5.10 3.56 10.55
CA LEU A 201 5.49 4.82 9.91
C LEU A 201 6.01 5.85 10.92
N ALA A 202 5.40 5.92 12.10
CA ALA A 202 5.87 6.79 13.17
C ALA A 202 7.23 6.35 13.71
N LEU A 203 7.43 5.04 13.94
CA LEU A 203 8.72 4.52 14.36
C LEU A 203 9.80 4.76 13.28
N TYR A 204 9.48 4.52 12.02
CA TYR A 204 10.38 4.79 10.92
C TYR A 204 10.78 6.28 10.86
N ALA A 205 9.80 7.19 10.97
CA ALA A 205 10.03 8.63 10.98
C ALA A 205 10.93 9.08 12.15
N VAL A 206 10.78 8.50 13.35
CA VAL A 206 11.70 8.83 14.45
C VAL A 206 13.09 8.26 14.21
N TYR A 207 13.22 7.06 13.63
CA TYR A 207 14.52 6.53 13.23
C TYR A 207 15.23 7.44 12.23
N GLN A 208 14.52 8.02 11.25
CA GLN A 208 15.11 9.01 10.32
C GLN A 208 15.79 10.19 11.05
N VAL A 209 15.32 10.55 12.25
CA VAL A 209 15.95 11.59 13.09
C VAL A 209 17.06 10.98 13.96
N LEU A 210 16.81 9.82 14.57
CA LEU A 210 17.77 9.14 15.45
C LEU A 210 19.06 8.76 14.73
N MET A 211 19.03 8.51 13.41
CA MET A 211 20.23 8.19 12.62
C MET A 211 21.34 9.24 12.72
N LYS A 212 21.02 10.46 13.17
CA LYS A 212 22.00 11.54 13.41
C LYS A 212 22.77 11.40 14.72
N LEU A 213 22.36 10.51 15.63
CA LEU A 213 23.01 10.31 16.92
C LEU A 213 24.28 9.45 16.77
N PRO A 214 25.30 9.65 17.63
CA PRO A 214 26.58 8.92 17.54
C PRO A 214 26.46 7.39 17.52
N ARG A 215 25.41 6.85 18.15
CA ARG A 215 25.12 5.41 18.15
C ARG A 215 24.95 4.85 16.73
N TYR A 216 24.38 5.64 15.82
CA TYR A 216 24.07 5.25 14.46
C TYR A 216 25.12 5.75 13.45
N THR A 217 26.28 6.21 13.94
CA THR A 217 27.43 6.48 13.07
C THR A 217 27.74 5.24 12.24
N ASP A 218 27.89 5.46 10.94
CA ASP A 218 28.14 4.42 9.95
C ASP A 218 27.07 3.31 9.95
N LYS A 219 25.81 3.68 10.18
CA LYS A 219 24.64 2.82 10.03
C LYS A 219 23.70 3.38 8.96
N GLN A 220 22.93 2.49 8.35
CA GLN A 220 21.97 2.84 7.30
C GLN A 220 20.57 2.38 7.69
N LEU A 221 19.62 3.30 7.71
CA LEU A 221 18.20 2.97 7.80
C LEU A 221 17.72 2.47 6.43
N VAL A 222 17.20 1.25 6.37
CA VAL A 222 16.65 0.67 5.14
C VAL A 222 15.35 1.39 4.79
N SER A 223 15.20 1.84 3.54
CA SER A 223 13.98 2.50 3.09
C SER A 223 12.74 1.61 3.28
N LEU A 224 11.63 2.18 3.75
CA LEU A 224 10.35 1.47 3.77
C LEU A 224 10.07 0.90 2.37
N LYS A 225 9.91 -0.43 2.29
CA LYS A 225 9.83 -1.15 1.01
C LYS A 225 8.79 -0.57 0.07
N LYS A 226 9.22 -0.01 -1.07
CA LYS A 226 8.41 0.00 -2.29
C LYS A 226 8.42 -1.44 -2.81
N GLN A 227 7.28 -2.11 -2.78
CA GLN A 227 7.16 -3.47 -3.32
C GLN A 227 7.49 -3.48 -4.81
N THR A 228 8.72 -3.79 -5.20
CA THR A 228 9.08 -4.25 -6.55
C THR A 228 10.50 -4.80 -6.55
N THR A 229 10.65 -6.01 -6.00
CA THR A 229 11.58 -7.05 -6.51
C THR A 229 11.44 -8.29 -5.64
N ALA A 230 11.27 -9.44 -6.28
CA ALA A 230 11.22 -10.75 -5.63
C ALA A 230 12.51 -11.06 -4.83
N ASP A 231 13.60 -10.31 -5.06
CA ASP A 231 14.90 -10.55 -4.46
C ASP A 231 15.03 -10.12 -2.98
N ILE A 232 14.21 -9.17 -2.49
CA ILE A 232 14.24 -8.74 -1.07
C ILE A 232 13.31 -9.59 -0.20
N LYS A 233 12.33 -10.29 -0.80
CA LYS A 233 11.38 -11.14 -0.04
C LYS A 233 12.09 -12.28 0.71
N SER A 234 13.29 -12.69 0.30
CA SER A 234 14.07 -13.74 0.97
C SER A 234 14.99 -13.24 2.09
N LYS A 235 15.16 -11.92 2.28
CA LYS A 235 16.19 -11.37 3.19
C LYS A 235 15.69 -10.42 4.29
N SER A 236 14.46 -9.94 4.23
CA SER A 236 13.98 -9.04 5.28
C SER A 236 13.61 -9.80 6.55
N ILE A 237 14.05 -9.25 7.67
CA ILE A 237 13.88 -9.82 9.00
C ILE A 237 12.89 -9.05 9.86
N GLY A 238 12.54 -7.79 9.50
CA GLY A 238 11.59 -6.96 10.27
C GLY A 238 10.81 -5.94 9.41
N ASP A 239 9.98 -5.14 10.08
CA ASP A 239 9.24 -4.03 9.47
C ASP A 239 10.14 -2.80 9.23
N ILE A 240 11.11 -2.57 10.11
CA ILE A 240 12.15 -1.54 10.02
C ILE A 240 13.49 -2.21 10.29
N GLU A 241 14.49 -1.88 9.47
CA GLU A 241 15.81 -2.50 9.51
C GLU A 241 16.91 -1.43 9.45
N ILE A 242 17.95 -1.62 10.24
CA ILE A 242 19.14 -0.78 10.27
C ILE A 242 20.33 -1.68 9.96
N LEU A 243 21.13 -1.31 8.96
CA LEU A 243 22.31 -2.04 8.52
C LEU A 243 23.60 -1.37 9.01
N ASP A 244 24.65 -2.17 9.19
CA ASP A 244 26.02 -1.67 9.34
C ASP A 244 26.69 -1.37 8.00
N VAL A 245 27.93 -0.85 8.04
CA VAL A 245 28.71 -0.53 6.83
C VAL A 245 28.99 -1.73 5.94
N GLN A 246 28.96 -2.94 6.50
CA GLN A 246 29.13 -4.18 5.76
C GLN A 246 27.80 -4.71 5.19
N GLY A 247 26.70 -3.98 5.39
CA GLY A 247 25.37 -4.39 4.95
C GLY A 247 24.74 -5.49 5.80
N ARG A 248 25.26 -5.75 6.99
CA ARG A 248 24.71 -6.73 7.95
C ARG A 248 23.67 -6.06 8.84
N PHE A 249 22.71 -6.83 9.35
CA PHE A 249 21.70 -6.30 10.25
C PHE A 249 22.30 -5.86 11.58
N PHE A 250 22.21 -4.56 11.87
CA PHE A 250 22.59 -4.01 13.16
C PHE A 250 21.43 -4.13 14.15
N GLU A 251 20.25 -3.64 13.73
CA GLU A 251 19.01 -3.66 14.50
C GLU A 251 17.79 -3.86 13.59
N ALA A 252 16.75 -4.48 14.11
CA ALA A 252 15.47 -4.62 13.41
C ALA A 252 14.28 -4.51 14.36
N LEU A 253 13.14 -4.09 13.82
CA LEU A 253 11.90 -3.91 14.56
C LEU A 253 10.76 -4.65 13.88
N GLU A 254 9.99 -5.42 14.64
CA GLU A 254 8.70 -5.99 14.27
C GLU A 254 7.60 -5.30 15.08
N ILE A 255 6.59 -4.75 14.40
CA ILE A 255 5.54 -3.97 15.04
C ILE A 255 4.20 -4.68 14.90
N LYS A 256 3.51 -4.87 16.02
CA LYS A 256 2.16 -5.44 16.09
C LYS A 256 1.15 -4.35 16.44
N HIS A 257 0.10 -4.23 15.65
CA HIS A 257 -0.99 -3.32 15.94
C HIS A 257 -2.14 -4.07 16.62
N GLY A 258 -2.51 -3.65 17.83
CA GLY A 258 -3.67 -4.16 18.57
C GLY A 258 -3.55 -5.60 19.10
N LYS A 259 -2.34 -6.19 19.14
CA LYS A 259 -2.10 -7.57 19.58
C LYS A 259 -1.19 -7.63 20.80
N LEU A 260 -1.48 -8.53 21.72
CA LEU A 260 -0.53 -8.88 22.79
C LEU A 260 0.62 -9.68 22.19
N ILE A 261 1.81 -9.52 22.77
CA ILE A 261 2.98 -10.32 22.44
C ILE A 261 2.93 -11.60 23.26
N ASP A 262 3.03 -12.75 22.61
CA ASP A 262 3.11 -14.07 23.23
C ASP A 262 4.45 -14.74 22.92
N VAL A 263 4.76 -15.83 23.63
CA VAL A 263 5.99 -16.62 23.44
C VAL A 263 6.15 -17.10 21.99
N GLY A 264 5.05 -17.48 21.32
CA GLY A 264 5.07 -17.92 19.94
C GLY A 264 5.54 -16.84 18.97
N MET A 265 5.14 -15.58 19.18
CA MET A 265 5.63 -14.45 18.39
C MET A 265 7.13 -14.24 18.55
N VAL A 266 7.67 -14.40 19.76
CA VAL A 266 9.12 -14.32 20.02
C VAL A 266 9.86 -15.44 19.30
N GLN A 267 9.31 -16.66 19.32
CA GLN A 267 9.90 -17.80 18.64
C GLN A 267 9.90 -17.64 17.11
N ILE A 268 8.80 -17.14 16.54
CA ILE A 268 8.73 -16.78 15.11
C ILE A 268 9.75 -15.70 14.76
N ALA A 269 9.92 -14.69 15.61
CA ALA A 269 10.93 -13.65 15.40
C ALA A 269 12.35 -14.25 15.43
N TYR A 270 12.62 -15.16 16.36
CA TYR A 270 13.91 -15.85 16.43
C TYR A 270 14.21 -16.67 15.18
N GLU A 271 13.24 -17.46 14.69
CA GLU A 271 13.41 -18.26 13.47
C GLU A 271 13.70 -17.40 12.23
N LYS A 272 13.24 -16.14 12.19
CA LYS A 272 13.58 -15.19 11.11
C LYS A 272 15.03 -14.72 11.21
N ILE A 273 15.54 -14.47 12.42
CA ILE A 273 16.84 -13.82 12.62
C ILE A 273 17.99 -14.78 12.85
N ARG A 274 17.74 -16.04 13.23
CA ARG A 274 18.76 -17.03 13.62
C ARG A 274 19.90 -17.25 12.63
N ALA A 275 19.69 -16.91 11.35
CA ALA A 275 20.67 -17.05 10.28
C ALA A 275 21.54 -15.80 10.08
N TYR A 276 21.28 -14.72 10.82
CA TYR A 276 21.88 -13.41 10.60
C TYR A 276 22.57 -12.90 11.88
N PRO A 277 23.79 -12.37 11.78
CA PRO A 277 24.40 -11.66 12.89
C PRO A 277 23.63 -10.35 13.12
N ILE A 278 22.89 -10.26 14.22
CA ILE A 278 22.13 -9.07 14.64
C ILE A 278 22.31 -8.83 16.14
N THR A 279 22.44 -7.56 16.52
CA THR A 279 22.67 -7.19 17.92
C THR A 279 21.38 -7.02 18.71
N ARG A 280 20.37 -6.31 18.16
CA ARG A 280 19.09 -6.11 18.84
C ARG A 280 17.89 -6.30 17.93
N TYR A 281 16.87 -6.95 18.45
CA TYR A 281 15.60 -7.14 17.75
C TYR A 281 14.44 -6.69 18.63
N TYR A 282 13.68 -5.71 18.17
CA TYR A 282 12.55 -5.17 18.91
C TYR A 282 11.25 -5.81 18.45
N ILE A 283 10.43 -6.27 19.40
CA ILE A 283 9.04 -6.66 19.16
C ILE A 283 8.17 -5.65 19.89
N LEU A 284 7.52 -4.78 19.13
CA LEU A 284 6.76 -3.65 19.66
C LEU A 284 5.26 -3.84 19.43
N THR A 285 4.43 -3.42 20.38
CA THR A 285 2.97 -3.43 20.19
C THR A 285 2.28 -2.13 20.58
N THR A 286 1.17 -1.81 19.93
CA THR A 286 0.27 -0.72 20.39
C THR A 286 -0.68 -1.15 21.51
N LYS A 287 -0.65 -2.42 21.93
CA LYS A 287 -1.51 -2.94 23.00
C LYS A 287 -0.86 -2.69 24.37
N THR A 288 -1.66 -2.26 25.34
CA THR A 288 -1.25 -2.12 26.74
C THR A 288 -2.14 -3.00 27.63
N PRO A 289 -1.58 -3.84 28.52
CA PRO A 289 -0.15 -4.18 28.63
C PRO A 289 0.38 -4.87 27.36
N ASN A 290 1.71 -4.94 27.20
CA ASN A 290 2.33 -5.52 25.99
C ASN A 290 2.16 -7.06 25.94
N THR A 291 2.20 -7.72 27.10
CA THR A 291 2.08 -9.17 27.27
C THR A 291 1.51 -9.51 28.64
N TYR A 292 1.01 -10.74 28.78
CA TYR A 292 0.66 -11.38 30.06
C TYR A 292 1.57 -12.56 30.40
N GLN A 293 2.56 -12.89 29.56
CA GLN A 293 3.45 -14.06 29.69
C GLN A 293 4.89 -13.62 29.98
N ILE A 294 5.08 -12.72 30.95
CA ILE A 294 6.36 -12.03 31.19
C ILE A 294 7.47 -13.04 31.46
N ASP A 295 7.29 -13.94 32.42
CA ASP A 295 8.32 -14.90 32.85
C ASP A 295 8.79 -15.83 31.72
N ASP A 296 7.84 -16.40 30.97
CA ASP A 296 8.15 -17.30 29.85
C ASP A 296 8.88 -16.59 28.72
N ILE A 297 8.47 -15.35 28.44
CA ILE A 297 9.08 -14.50 27.43
C ILE A 297 10.51 -14.10 27.84
N GLU A 298 10.71 -13.69 29.10
CA GLU A 298 12.03 -13.31 29.62
C GLU A 298 12.98 -14.51 29.59
N ALA A 299 12.53 -15.69 30.01
CA ALA A 299 13.31 -16.92 29.93
C ALA A 299 13.73 -17.24 28.49
N LEU A 300 12.81 -17.09 27.53
CA LEU A 300 13.12 -17.27 26.11
C LEU A 300 14.10 -16.22 25.57
N CYS A 301 13.93 -14.96 25.92
CA CYS A 301 14.82 -13.88 25.49
C CYS A 301 16.24 -14.07 26.04
N GLN A 302 16.39 -14.50 27.29
CA GLN A 302 17.70 -14.81 27.88
C GLN A 302 18.39 -15.98 27.19
N ARG A 303 17.63 -17.04 26.87
CA ARG A 303 18.16 -18.15 26.09
C ARG A 303 18.67 -17.67 24.73
N ILE A 304 17.87 -16.89 24.00
CA ILE A 304 18.26 -16.36 22.69
C ILE A 304 19.50 -15.46 22.79
N LEU A 305 19.59 -14.60 23.81
CA LEU A 305 20.78 -13.80 24.04
C LEU A 305 22.02 -14.67 24.27
N SER A 306 21.89 -15.76 25.04
CA SER A 306 23.01 -16.66 25.33
C SER A 306 23.46 -17.50 24.12
N GLU A 307 22.52 -17.97 23.29
CA GLU A 307 22.80 -18.86 22.16
C GLU A 307 23.19 -18.10 20.89
N HIS A 308 22.55 -16.96 20.63
CA HIS A 308 22.68 -16.20 19.40
C HIS A 308 23.43 -14.86 19.60
N GLY A 309 23.46 -14.32 20.81
CA GLY A 309 24.01 -12.98 21.09
C GLY A 309 23.08 -11.83 20.71
N CYS A 310 21.84 -12.10 20.30
CA CYS A 310 20.85 -11.06 20.00
C CYS A 310 20.00 -10.75 21.24
N GLU A 311 19.92 -9.47 21.59
CA GLU A 311 19.00 -8.99 22.61
C GLU A 311 17.60 -8.77 22.00
N ILE A 312 16.63 -9.60 22.40
CA ILE A 312 15.23 -9.37 22.04
C ILE A 312 14.60 -8.42 23.06
N ILE A 313 14.06 -7.30 22.56
CA ILE A 313 13.47 -6.24 23.38
C ILE A 313 11.97 -6.16 23.11
N ILE A 314 11.17 -6.40 24.15
CA ILE A 314 9.72 -6.35 24.08
C ILE A 314 9.21 -5.09 24.77
N ASN A 315 8.46 -4.27 24.03
CA ASN A 315 7.95 -3.00 24.56
C ASN A 315 6.68 -2.52 23.85
N GLY A 316 6.09 -1.44 24.36
CA GLY A 316 5.00 -0.75 23.71
C GLY A 316 5.53 0.27 22.69
N VAL A 317 4.76 0.51 21.62
CA VAL A 317 5.06 1.52 20.60
C VAL A 317 5.10 2.93 21.22
N ILE A 318 4.08 3.32 21.98
CA ILE A 318 3.99 4.65 22.62
C ILE A 318 5.12 4.86 23.65
N PRO A 319 5.39 3.92 24.57
CA PRO A 319 6.57 4.00 25.44
C PRO A 319 7.90 4.15 24.67
N THR A 320 8.09 3.40 23.59
CA THR A 320 9.32 3.46 22.78
C THR A 320 9.47 4.82 22.10
N LEU A 321 8.40 5.32 21.45
CA LEU A 321 8.37 6.65 20.86
C LEU A 321 8.64 7.73 21.91
N LYS A 322 8.11 7.59 23.13
CA LYS A 322 8.36 8.54 24.23
C LYS A 322 9.85 8.64 24.57
N TYR A 323 10.55 7.52 24.66
CA TYR A 323 11.99 7.53 24.90
C TYR A 323 12.74 8.16 23.73
N TYR A 324 12.41 7.79 22.50
CA TYR A 324 13.10 8.29 21.32
C TYR A 324 12.89 9.79 21.08
N LEU A 325 11.66 10.28 21.25
CA LEU A 325 11.34 11.70 21.15
C LEU A 325 12.05 12.56 22.21
N ARG A 326 12.43 12.00 23.36
CA ARG A 326 13.22 12.70 24.39
C ARG A 326 14.72 12.80 24.04
N LEU A 327 15.19 11.95 23.13
CA LEU A 327 16.60 11.90 22.73
C LEU A 327 16.90 12.80 21.52
N ILE A 328 15.87 13.16 20.74
CA ILE A 328 16.04 14.03 19.58
C ILE A 328 16.01 15.51 19.98
N PRO A 329 16.81 16.36 19.33
CA PRO A 329 16.91 17.77 19.69
C PRO A 329 15.69 18.59 19.21
N ASP A 330 15.03 18.14 18.15
CA ASP A 330 13.91 18.85 17.52
C ASP A 330 12.73 17.91 17.23
N ILE A 331 11.65 18.11 17.99
CA ILE A 331 10.38 17.39 17.82
C ILE A 331 9.71 17.81 16.50
N GLY A 332 9.95 19.04 16.03
CA GLY A 332 9.40 19.52 14.77
C GLY A 332 9.97 18.81 13.56
N GLU A 333 11.25 18.41 13.61
CA GLU A 333 11.83 17.54 12.59
C GLU A 333 11.08 16.20 12.55
N PHE A 334 10.81 15.56 13.70
CA PHE A 334 10.05 14.32 13.74
C PHE A 334 8.65 14.47 13.10
N LEU A 335 7.91 15.53 13.46
CA LEU A 335 6.57 15.78 12.89
C LEU A 335 6.63 15.98 11.36
N SER A 336 7.69 16.64 10.88
CA SER A 336 7.95 16.83 9.44
C SER A 336 8.21 15.49 8.75
N ARG A 337 9.08 14.65 9.34
CA ARG A 337 9.38 13.31 8.83
C ARG A 337 8.15 12.43 8.81
N TYR A 338 7.37 12.39 9.88
CA TYR A 338 6.17 11.57 9.96
C TYR A 338 5.13 11.98 8.93
N SER A 339 4.91 13.30 8.77
CA SER A 339 3.99 13.83 7.76
C SER A 339 4.43 13.50 6.33
N ALA A 340 5.74 13.59 6.03
CA ALA A 340 6.28 13.21 4.73
C ALA A 340 6.15 11.70 4.46
N VAL A 341 6.47 10.86 5.44
CA VAL A 341 6.33 9.40 5.32
C VAL A 341 4.87 9.00 5.08
N LEU A 342 3.91 9.67 5.73
CA LEU A 342 2.48 9.46 5.46
C LEU A 342 2.12 9.83 4.01
N GLN A 343 2.63 10.94 3.48
CA GLN A 343 2.38 11.34 2.08
C GLN A 343 2.93 10.31 1.09
N ASP A 344 4.15 9.83 1.30
CA ASP A 344 4.77 8.81 0.46
C ASP A 344 3.99 7.49 0.48
N GLU A 345 3.54 7.06 1.67
CA GLU A 345 2.75 5.82 1.83
C GLU A 345 1.32 5.96 1.32
N PHE A 346 0.78 7.17 1.28
CA PHE A 346 -0.49 7.45 0.62
C PHE A 346 -0.35 7.39 -0.91
N ALA A 347 0.73 7.96 -1.45
CA ALA A 347 1.02 7.90 -2.89
C ALA A 347 1.26 6.47 -3.38
N SER A 348 1.83 5.59 -2.55
CA SER A 348 1.98 4.16 -2.84
C SER A 348 0.70 3.34 -2.61
N GLY A 349 -0.28 3.90 -1.88
CA GLY A 349 -1.54 3.23 -1.54
C GLY A 349 -1.48 2.29 -0.33
N SER A 350 -0.35 2.25 0.39
CA SER A 350 -0.21 1.54 1.67
C SER A 350 -1.16 2.07 2.74
N ILE A 351 -1.41 3.39 2.71
CA ILE A 351 -2.43 4.04 3.52
C ILE A 351 -3.40 4.85 2.65
N LYS A 352 -4.53 5.20 3.24
CA LYS A 352 -5.68 5.85 2.60
C LYS A 352 -5.84 7.31 3.01
N MET A 353 -6.57 8.09 2.21
CA MET A 353 -6.81 9.52 2.43
C MET A 353 -7.35 9.82 3.84
N LEU A 354 -8.23 8.98 4.38
CA LEU A 354 -8.77 9.15 5.73
C LEU A 354 -7.68 9.21 6.81
N HIS A 355 -6.57 8.48 6.66
CA HIS A 355 -5.47 8.54 7.63
C HIS A 355 -4.72 9.88 7.54
N ILE A 356 -4.56 10.42 6.34
CA ILE A 356 -3.93 11.73 6.12
C ILE A 356 -4.81 12.84 6.71
N GLN A 357 -6.11 12.80 6.43
CA GLN A 357 -7.08 13.75 6.97
C GLN A 357 -7.15 13.71 8.49
N GLN A 358 -7.12 12.52 9.08
CA GLN A 358 -7.13 12.38 10.54
C GLN A 358 -5.83 12.93 11.16
N TRP A 359 -4.68 12.70 10.53
CA TRP A 359 -3.41 13.29 10.99
C TRP A 359 -3.44 14.82 10.89
N PHE A 360 -3.89 15.35 9.76
CA PHE A 360 -4.05 16.79 9.57
C PHE A 360 -4.98 17.41 10.60
N LYS A 361 -6.10 16.74 10.92
CA LYS A 361 -7.00 17.18 11.98
C LYS A 361 -6.28 17.30 13.33
N LEU A 362 -5.56 16.25 13.72
CA LEU A 362 -4.83 16.20 14.99
C LEU A 362 -3.74 17.27 15.10
N LEU A 363 -3.09 17.62 13.98
CA LEU A 363 -2.08 18.69 13.95
C LEU A 363 -2.66 20.11 14.17
N ASN A 364 -3.97 20.28 13.97
CA ASN A 364 -4.66 21.57 14.06
C ASN A 364 -5.62 21.66 15.27
N GLU A 365 -5.69 20.60 16.08
CA GLU A 365 -6.31 20.59 17.42
C GLU A 365 -5.29 21.12 18.45
#